data_AF-A0A6G8AF46-F1
#
_entry.id   AF-A0A6G8AF46-F1
#
_cell.length_a   1.000
_cell.length_b   1.000
_cell.length_c   1.000
_cell.angle_alpha   90.00
_cell.angle_beta   90.00
_cell.angle_gamma   90.00
#
_symmetry.space_group_name_H-M   'P 1'
#
loop_
_entity.id
_entity.type
_entity.pdbx_description
1 polymer ?
#
loop_
_entity_poly.entity_id
_entity_poly.type
_entity_poly.pdbx_seq_one_letter_code
_entity_poly.pdbx_strand_id
1 'polypeptide(L)'
;MELDATLTLLALAVALALRPWRMLASARPLVHEAHGAPAALWTPLLATLVLLPWLWALPHITHMPLQLQWSGACLVLLLLGWPLAVPVLCTVGGLAWLLAPALTADEALSMVLWHGIVPATLALGWGVLLRRWLGTRVFVYIFGRGFVGTVLSLFAASLLAQALGESLPGITPGLGQVARWLMAWGDAIVTGMTAAIFVAYRPQWLATWSDRLYLAPPPPDPGQTKS
;
A
#
# COMPACT_ATOMS: atom_id res chain seq x y z
N MET A 1 -20.59 9.52 -4.38
CA MET A 1 -20.08 10.91 -4.57
C MET A 1 -19.84 11.67 -3.26
N GLU A 2 -20.84 12.21 -2.54
CA GLU A 2 -20.54 13.04 -1.33
C GLU A 2 -19.85 12.24 -0.22
N LEU A 3 -20.25 10.98 -0.01
CA LEU A 3 -19.61 10.08 0.94
C LEU A 3 -18.15 9.79 0.53
N ASP A 4 -17.92 9.50 -0.74
CA ASP A 4 -16.59 9.17 -1.26
C ASP A 4 -15.62 10.36 -1.13
N ALA A 5 -16.12 11.56 -1.45
CA ALA A 5 -15.38 12.80 -1.32
C ALA A 5 -15.05 13.09 0.14
N THR A 6 -16.02 12.99 1.05
CA THR A 6 -15.81 13.24 2.48
C THR A 6 -14.82 12.25 3.09
N LEU A 7 -14.93 10.95 2.78
CA LEU A 7 -14.00 9.93 3.27
C LEU A 7 -12.58 10.13 2.71
N THR A 8 -12.47 10.45 1.42
CA THR A 8 -11.17 10.72 0.78
C THR A 8 -10.52 11.97 1.37
N LEU A 9 -11.27 13.06 1.53
CA LEU A 9 -10.78 14.31 2.12
C LEU A 9 -10.41 14.13 3.58
N LEU A 10 -11.19 13.37 4.36
CA LEU A 10 -10.86 13.06 5.75
C LEU A 10 -9.55 12.27 5.84
N ALA A 11 -9.42 11.21 5.04
CA ALA A 11 -8.19 10.42 4.99
C ALA A 11 -6.98 11.28 4.60
N LEU A 12 -7.14 12.14 3.59
CA LEU A 12 -6.10 13.05 3.13
C LEU A 12 -5.75 14.10 4.19
N ALA A 13 -6.73 14.69 4.88
CA ALA A 13 -6.51 15.66 5.95
C ALA A 13 -5.75 15.04 7.11
N VAL A 14 -6.13 13.83 7.54
CA VAL A 14 -5.40 13.09 8.59
C VAL A 14 -3.99 12.76 8.12
N ALA A 15 -3.82 12.28 6.90
CA ALA A 15 -2.51 11.97 6.34
C ALA A 15 -1.60 13.19 6.31
N LEU A 16 -2.09 14.35 5.84
CA LEU A 16 -1.34 15.60 5.79
C LEU A 16 -1.05 16.16 7.21
N ALA A 17 -1.96 16.00 8.16
CA ALA A 17 -1.76 16.39 9.56
C ALA A 17 -0.59 15.63 10.21
N LEU A 18 -0.33 14.39 9.79
CA LEU A 18 0.83 13.60 10.22
C LEU A 18 2.16 14.08 9.63
N ARG A 19 2.15 15.12 8.78
CA ARG A 19 3.32 15.75 8.16
C ARG A 19 4.20 14.73 7.41
N PRO A 20 3.67 14.03 6.39
CA PRO A 20 4.32 12.92 5.72
C PRO A 20 5.63 13.32 5.04
N TRP A 21 5.78 14.59 4.66
CA TRP A 21 7.03 15.15 4.12
C TRP A 21 8.22 15.02 5.09
N ARG A 22 7.99 14.85 6.40
CA ARG A 22 9.05 14.55 7.35
C ARG A 22 9.71 13.19 7.11
N MET A 23 9.00 12.23 6.50
CA MET A 23 9.56 10.92 6.12
C MET A 23 10.46 11.01 4.89
N LEU A 24 10.27 12.05 4.06
CA LEU A 24 11.09 12.37 2.89
C LEU A 24 12.25 13.31 3.21
N ALA A 25 12.25 13.92 4.40
CA ALA A 25 13.38 14.69 4.89
C ALA A 25 14.56 13.75 5.17
N SER A 26 15.74 14.12 4.69
CA SER A 26 16.97 13.34 4.84
C SER A 26 17.23 12.94 6.29
N ALA A 27 17.68 11.69 6.49
CA ALA A 27 18.24 11.30 7.78
C ALA A 27 19.43 12.22 8.09
N ARG A 28 19.49 12.77 9.31
CA ARG A 28 20.64 13.56 9.74
C ARG A 28 21.89 12.70 9.54
N PRO A 29 22.94 13.21 8.87
CA PRO A 29 24.15 12.45 8.66
C PRO A 29 24.68 12.01 10.03
N LEU A 30 24.94 10.72 10.19
CA LEU A 30 25.77 10.27 11.30
C LEU A 30 27.14 10.94 11.13
N VAL A 31 27.83 11.21 12.24
CA VAL A 31 29.08 12.00 12.32
C VAL A 31 30.20 11.54 11.35
N HIS A 32 30.06 10.37 10.72
CA HIS A 32 31.02 9.76 9.80
C HIS A 32 30.60 9.78 8.30
N GLU A 33 29.42 10.28 7.92
CA GLU A 33 29.00 10.36 6.50
C GLU A 33 29.03 11.80 5.96
N ALA A 34 29.88 12.03 4.96
CA ALA A 34 30.10 13.36 4.34
C ALA A 34 28.98 13.82 3.39
N HIS A 35 28.05 12.94 3.02
CA HIS A 35 26.89 13.27 2.19
C HIS A 35 25.65 12.69 2.86
N GLY A 36 24.69 13.54 3.24
CA GLY A 36 23.41 13.06 3.78
C GLY A 36 22.72 12.18 2.74
N ALA A 37 22.53 10.89 3.05
CA ALA A 37 21.86 9.98 2.13
C ALA A 37 20.47 10.54 1.76
N PRO A 38 20.13 10.64 0.46
CA PRO A 38 18.77 11.01 0.06
C PRO A 38 17.79 10.05 0.72
N ALA A 39 16.64 10.56 1.19
CA ALA A 39 15.66 9.73 1.88
C ALA A 39 15.33 8.51 1.01
N ALA A 40 15.60 7.30 1.53
CA ALA A 40 15.55 6.07 0.76
C ALA A 40 14.18 5.79 0.10
N LEU A 41 13.14 6.50 0.54
CA LEU A 41 11.77 6.43 0.07
C LEU A 41 11.50 7.21 -1.23
N TRP A 42 12.45 8.02 -1.72
CA TRP A 42 12.27 8.73 -3.01
C TRP A 42 12.13 7.77 -4.18
N THR A 43 12.94 6.71 -4.23
CA THR A 43 12.88 5.70 -5.30
C THR A 43 11.51 5.00 -5.38
N PRO A 44 10.97 4.40 -4.29
CA PRO A 44 9.65 3.77 -4.35
C PRO A 44 8.52 4.78 -4.57
N LEU A 45 8.65 6.03 -4.11
CA LEU A 45 7.67 7.08 -4.37
C LEU A 45 7.58 7.39 -5.85
N LEU A 46 8.71 7.66 -6.50
CA LEU A 46 8.75 7.96 -7.93
C LEU A 46 8.31 6.75 -8.77
N ALA A 47 8.74 5.54 -8.40
CA ALA A 47 8.29 4.32 -9.07
C ALA A 47 6.77 4.16 -9.00
N THR A 48 6.16 4.44 -7.84
CA THR A 48 4.70 4.40 -7.68
C THR A 48 4.00 5.44 -8.56
N LEU A 49 4.49 6.68 -8.57
CA LEU A 49 3.92 7.77 -9.38
C LEU A 49 4.07 7.57 -10.89
N VAL A 50 5.00 6.73 -11.33
CA VAL A 50 5.19 6.42 -12.76
C VAL A 50 4.40 5.19 -13.18
N LEU A 51 4.48 4.10 -12.41
CA LEU A 51 3.91 2.81 -12.80
C LEU A 51 2.40 2.73 -12.50
N LEU A 52 2.00 3.14 -11.30
CA LEU A 52 0.64 2.88 -10.81
C LEU A 52 -0.45 3.65 -11.58
N PRO A 53 -0.27 4.93 -11.98
CA PRO A 53 -1.27 5.63 -12.78
C PRO A 53 -1.52 4.96 -14.12
N TRP A 54 -0.46 4.43 -14.74
CA TRP A 54 -0.59 3.69 -15.98
C TRP A 54 -1.38 2.40 -15.78
N LEU A 55 -1.09 1.65 -14.72
CA LEU A 55 -1.82 0.41 -14.40
C LEU A 55 -3.32 0.66 -14.14
N TRP A 56 -3.68 1.80 -13.53
CA TRP A 56 -5.09 2.16 -13.30
C TRP A 56 -5.77 2.73 -14.56
N ALA A 57 -5.03 3.40 -15.44
CA ALA A 57 -5.56 3.95 -16.69
C ALA A 57 -5.76 2.87 -17.77
N LEU A 58 -4.87 1.87 -17.87
CA LEU A 58 -4.86 0.86 -18.95
C LEU A 58 -6.21 0.15 -19.19
N PRO A 59 -6.93 -0.35 -18.17
CA PRO A 59 -8.20 -1.05 -18.38
C PRO A 59 -9.27 -0.19 -19.07
N HIS A 60 -9.21 1.13 -18.89
CA HIS A 60 -10.14 2.09 -19.46
C HIS A 60 -9.80 2.44 -20.92
N ILE A 61 -8.57 2.16 -21.36
CA ILE A 61 -8.10 2.42 -22.71
C ILE A 61 -8.37 1.23 -23.64
N THR A 62 -8.27 -0.01 -23.15
CA THR A 62 -8.33 -1.22 -23.98
C THR A 62 -9.71 -1.88 -24.12
N HIS A 63 -10.80 -1.31 -23.57
CA HIS A 63 -12.16 -1.89 -23.61
C HIS A 63 -12.18 -3.42 -23.32
N MET A 64 -11.33 -3.89 -22.40
CA MET A 64 -11.22 -5.31 -22.12
C MET A 64 -12.48 -5.80 -21.39
N PRO A 65 -13.10 -6.92 -21.82
CA PRO A 65 -14.36 -7.42 -21.26
C PRO A 65 -14.22 -7.98 -19.83
N LEU A 66 -12.98 -8.20 -19.35
CA LEU A 66 -12.69 -8.58 -17.98
C LEU A 66 -11.63 -7.62 -17.42
N GLN A 67 -12.07 -6.60 -16.68
CA GLN A 67 -11.18 -5.62 -16.07
C GLN A 67 -10.45 -6.27 -14.89
N LEU A 68 -9.29 -6.89 -15.16
CA LEU A 68 -8.33 -7.22 -14.10
C LEU A 68 -7.72 -5.90 -13.60
N GLN A 69 -8.41 -5.24 -12.68
CA GLN A 69 -7.90 -4.02 -12.06
C GLN A 69 -6.92 -4.41 -10.94
N TRP A 70 -5.65 -4.05 -11.13
CA TRP A 70 -4.61 -4.24 -10.13
C TRP A 70 -4.56 -3.02 -9.21
N SER A 71 -4.65 -3.21 -7.89
CA SER A 71 -4.75 -2.12 -6.92
C SER A 71 -3.38 -1.54 -6.56
N GLY A 72 -2.42 -2.39 -6.16
CA GLY A 72 -1.12 -1.99 -5.65
C GLY A 72 -1.15 -1.23 -4.31
N ALA A 73 -2.32 -0.98 -3.72
CA ALA A 73 -2.47 -0.11 -2.55
C ALA A 73 -1.74 -0.63 -1.30
N CYS A 74 -1.82 -1.94 -1.06
CA CYS A 74 -1.13 -2.57 0.07
C CYS A 74 0.39 -2.53 -0.10
N LEU A 75 0.89 -2.68 -1.34
CA LEU A 75 2.31 -2.49 -1.63
C LEU A 75 2.75 -1.05 -1.37
N VAL A 76 2.00 -0.05 -1.87
CA VAL A 76 2.29 1.37 -1.63
C VAL A 76 2.30 1.70 -0.14
N LEU A 77 1.36 1.13 0.63
CA LEU A 77 1.35 1.22 2.08
C LEU A 77 2.65 0.68 2.71
N LEU A 78 3.12 -0.50 2.28
CA LEU A 78 4.33 -1.10 2.84
C LEU A 78 5.58 -0.28 2.49
N LEU A 79 5.62 0.26 1.26
CA LEU A 79 6.73 1.07 0.75
C LEU A 79 6.81 2.44 1.40
N LEU A 80 5.70 3.18 1.45
CA LEU A 80 5.69 4.59 1.82
C LEU A 80 5.14 4.85 3.22
N GLY A 81 4.46 3.86 3.80
CA GLY A 81 3.69 4.04 5.03
C GLY A 81 2.39 4.80 4.77
N TRP A 82 1.40 4.60 5.64
CA TRP A 82 0.05 5.14 5.44
C TRP A 82 -0.02 6.67 5.19
N PRO A 83 0.65 7.54 5.97
CA PRO A 83 0.49 8.98 5.81
C PRO A 83 1.07 9.51 4.48
N LEU A 84 2.05 8.82 3.89
CA LEU A 84 2.60 9.17 2.57
C LEU A 84 1.88 8.42 1.44
N ALA A 85 1.36 7.21 1.71
CA ALA A 85 0.61 6.42 0.74
C ALA A 85 -0.70 7.11 0.33
N VAL A 86 -1.46 7.68 1.26
CA VAL A 86 -2.74 8.35 0.97
C VAL A 86 -2.60 9.49 -0.05
N PRO A 87 -1.73 10.50 0.14
CA PRO A 87 -1.57 11.56 -0.85
C PRO A 87 -1.00 11.02 -2.18
N VAL A 88 -0.10 10.03 -2.15
CA VAL A 88 0.43 9.43 -3.38
C VAL A 88 -0.67 8.71 -4.16
N LEU A 89 -1.55 7.94 -3.50
CA LEU A 89 -2.68 7.27 -4.14
C LEU A 89 -3.71 8.26 -4.71
N CYS A 90 -3.94 9.39 -4.03
CA CYS A 90 -4.76 10.49 -4.57
C CYS A 90 -4.13 11.07 -5.85
N THR A 91 -2.82 11.34 -5.82
CA THR A 91 -2.09 11.82 -7.01
C THR A 91 -2.12 10.78 -8.14
N VAL A 92 -2.00 9.49 -7.81
CA VAL A 92 -2.08 8.40 -8.79
C VAL A 92 -3.43 8.37 -9.48
N GLY A 93 -4.54 8.47 -8.73
CA GLY A 93 -5.87 8.55 -9.34
C GLY A 93 -6.10 9.81 -10.17
N GLY A 94 -5.57 10.95 -9.72
CA GLY A 94 -5.59 12.19 -10.51
C GLY A 94 -4.81 12.06 -11.83
N LEU A 95 -3.64 11.42 -11.80
CA LEU A 95 -2.87 11.12 -13.01
C LEU A 95 -3.59 10.11 -13.91
N ALA A 96 -4.18 9.06 -13.34
CA ALA A 96 -4.95 8.07 -14.10
C ALA A 96 -6.16 8.72 -14.81
N TRP A 97 -6.85 9.64 -14.14
CA TRP A 97 -7.94 10.44 -14.72
C TRP A 97 -7.45 11.30 -15.91
N LEU A 98 -6.27 11.91 -15.81
CA LEU A 98 -5.67 12.68 -16.92
C LEU A 98 -5.25 11.79 -18.10
N LEU A 99 -4.82 10.55 -17.83
CA LEU A 99 -4.34 9.61 -18.84
C LEU A 99 -5.47 8.90 -19.58
N ALA A 100 -6.64 8.76 -18.96
CA ALA A 100 -7.78 8.01 -19.49
C ALA A 100 -9.00 8.93 -19.70
N PRO A 101 -9.24 9.43 -20.92
CA PRO A 101 -10.35 10.35 -21.22
C PRO A 101 -11.75 9.77 -20.95
N ALA A 102 -11.86 8.44 -20.87
CA ALA A 102 -13.11 7.74 -20.60
C ALA A 102 -13.51 7.75 -19.11
N LEU A 103 -12.61 8.11 -18.20
CA LEU A 103 -12.88 8.16 -16.76
C LEU A 103 -13.55 9.49 -16.38
N THR A 104 -14.75 9.41 -15.82
CA THR A 104 -15.37 10.57 -15.18
C THR A 104 -14.67 10.90 -13.86
N ALA A 105 -14.81 12.15 -13.39
CA ALA A 105 -14.20 12.57 -12.14
C ALA A 105 -14.75 11.80 -10.92
N ASP A 106 -16.02 11.38 -10.96
CA ASP A 106 -16.65 10.58 -9.90
C ASP A 106 -16.12 9.14 -9.87
N GLU A 107 -15.98 8.50 -11.04
CA GLU A 107 -15.36 7.18 -11.15
C GLU A 107 -13.89 7.19 -10.70
N ALA A 108 -13.14 8.25 -11.04
CA ALA A 108 -11.77 8.41 -10.58
C ALA A 108 -11.69 8.56 -9.04
N LEU A 109 -12.62 9.30 -8.44
CA LEU A 109 -12.70 9.46 -6.99
C LEU A 109 -13.08 8.15 -6.29
N SER A 110 -14.11 7.45 -6.78
CA SER A 110 -14.51 6.12 -6.30
C SER A 110 -13.33 5.13 -6.41
N MET A 111 -12.61 5.15 -7.54
CA MET A 111 -11.40 4.34 -7.73
C MET A 111 -10.30 4.67 -6.70
N VAL A 112 -9.98 5.95 -6.48
CA VAL A 112 -8.99 6.35 -5.44
C VAL A 112 -9.38 5.83 -4.07
N LEU A 113 -10.65 5.95 -3.70
CA LEU A 113 -11.13 5.54 -2.39
C LEU A 113 -11.11 4.02 -2.25
N TRP A 114 -11.85 3.32 -3.11
CA TRP A 114 -12.14 1.89 -2.97
C TRP A 114 -11.01 0.98 -3.45
N HIS A 115 -10.29 1.37 -4.51
CA HIS A 115 -9.12 0.64 -5.00
C HIS A 115 -7.82 1.07 -4.32
N GLY A 116 -7.77 2.26 -3.71
CA GLY A 116 -6.56 2.80 -3.09
C GLY A 116 -6.62 2.91 -1.57
N ILE A 117 -7.36 3.90 -1.08
CA ILE A 117 -7.29 4.35 0.32
C ILE A 117 -7.85 3.29 1.28
N VAL A 118 -9.02 2.72 0.99
CA VAL A 118 -9.67 1.72 1.85
C VAL A 118 -8.82 0.45 2.02
N PRO A 119 -8.29 -0.20 0.98
CA PRO A 119 -7.43 -1.36 1.19
C PRO A 119 -6.13 -0.99 1.92
N ALA A 120 -5.56 0.19 1.68
CA ALA A 120 -4.39 0.66 2.42
C ALA A 120 -4.68 0.93 3.92
N THR A 121 -5.84 1.49 4.28
CA THR A 121 -6.22 1.69 5.69
C THR A 121 -6.49 0.36 6.39
N LEU A 122 -7.17 -0.57 5.73
CA LEU A 122 -7.41 -1.92 6.26
C LEU A 122 -6.11 -2.69 6.47
N ALA A 123 -5.16 -2.61 5.53
CA ALA A 123 -3.87 -3.26 5.65
C ALA A 123 -3.02 -2.64 6.78
N LEU A 124 -3.17 -1.33 7.05
CA LEU A 124 -2.56 -0.70 8.22
C LEU A 124 -3.12 -1.30 9.52
N GLY A 125 -4.45 -1.38 9.64
CA GLY A 125 -5.13 -1.97 10.80
C GLY A 125 -4.74 -3.43 11.02
N TRP A 126 -4.70 -4.22 9.94
CA TRP A 126 -4.22 -5.60 9.96
C TRP A 126 -2.78 -5.70 10.44
N GLY A 127 -1.89 -4.82 9.96
CA GLY A 127 -0.51 -4.76 10.42
C GLY A 127 -0.36 -4.46 11.92
N VAL A 128 -1.24 -3.62 12.50
CA VAL A 128 -1.29 -3.39 13.95
C VAL A 128 -1.73 -4.65 14.69
N LEU A 129 -2.77 -5.33 14.19
CA LEU A 129 -3.28 -6.56 14.79
C LEU A 129 -2.21 -7.67 14.78
N LEU A 130 -1.56 -7.89 13.64
CA LEU A 130 -0.49 -8.88 13.52
C LEU A 130 0.67 -8.63 14.48
N ARG A 131 1.10 -7.37 14.63
CA ARG A 131 2.17 -7.01 15.58
C ARG A 131 1.77 -7.34 17.01
N ARG A 132 0.51 -7.13 17.38
CA ARG A 132 -0.01 -7.42 18.72
C ARG A 132 -0.13 -8.93 19.00
N TRP A 133 -0.44 -9.75 17.99
CA TRP A 133 -0.75 -11.17 18.20
C TRP A 133 0.40 -12.12 17.84
N LEU A 134 1.10 -11.88 16.74
CA LEU A 134 2.16 -12.75 16.21
C LEU A 134 3.57 -12.18 16.38
N GLY A 135 3.68 -10.95 16.89
CA GLY A 135 4.95 -10.28 17.15
C GLY A 135 5.68 -9.83 15.88
N THR A 136 7.00 -9.61 16.01
CA THR A 136 7.85 -9.02 14.97
C THR A 136 8.86 -10.02 14.42
N ARG A 137 8.39 -10.96 13.59
CA ARG A 137 9.26 -11.91 12.86
C ARG A 137 9.26 -11.60 11.36
N VAL A 138 10.37 -11.85 10.67
CA VAL A 138 10.51 -11.64 9.22
C VAL A 138 9.40 -12.35 8.44
N PHE A 139 9.13 -13.62 8.77
CA PHE A 139 8.05 -14.40 8.16
C PHE A 139 6.67 -13.74 8.35
N VAL A 140 6.38 -13.23 9.55
CA VAL A 140 5.10 -12.55 9.86
C VAL A 140 4.97 -11.25 9.06
N TYR A 141 6.07 -10.56 8.78
CA TYR A 141 6.06 -9.38 7.92
C TYR A 141 5.77 -9.76 6.46
N ILE A 142 6.56 -10.66 5.87
CA ILE A 142 6.43 -11.02 4.46
C ILE A 142 5.09 -11.70 4.19
N PHE A 143 4.81 -12.79 4.91
CA PHE A 143 3.61 -13.58 4.68
C PHE A 143 2.37 -12.95 5.32
N GLY A 144 2.47 -12.51 6.57
CA GLY A 144 1.32 -11.96 7.29
C GLY A 144 0.92 -10.57 6.80
N ARG A 145 1.86 -9.62 6.73
CA ARG A 145 1.56 -8.24 6.32
C ARG A 145 1.58 -8.07 4.79
N GLY A 146 2.52 -8.68 4.09
CA GLY A 146 2.70 -8.56 2.65
C GLY A 146 1.69 -9.36 1.82
N PHE A 147 1.49 -10.63 2.14
CA PHE A 147 0.59 -11.50 1.39
C PHE A 147 -0.83 -11.52 1.98
N VAL A 148 -1.01 -12.10 3.17
CA VAL A 148 -2.32 -12.28 3.80
C VAL A 148 -3.02 -10.93 4.03
N GLY A 149 -2.27 -9.93 4.51
CA GLY A 149 -2.78 -8.59 4.71
C GLY A 149 -3.33 -7.96 3.42
N THR A 150 -2.70 -8.22 2.28
CA THR A 150 -3.15 -7.71 0.99
C THR A 150 -4.44 -8.39 0.54
N VAL A 151 -4.49 -9.74 0.57
CA VAL A 151 -5.72 -10.48 0.20
C VAL A 151 -6.90 -10.02 1.05
N LEU A 152 -6.73 -10.00 2.39
CA LEU A 152 -7.80 -9.67 3.31
C LEU A 152 -8.26 -8.23 3.15
N SER A 153 -7.34 -7.28 2.96
CA SER A 153 -7.69 -5.86 2.85
C SER A 153 -8.39 -5.55 1.54
N LEU A 154 -7.92 -6.11 0.42
CA LEU A 154 -8.58 -5.93 -0.88
C LEU A 154 -9.95 -6.60 -0.92
N PHE A 155 -10.07 -7.80 -0.35
CA PHE A 155 -11.35 -8.48 -0.27
C PHE A 155 -12.34 -7.75 0.64
N ALA A 156 -11.91 -7.32 1.83
CA ALA A 156 -12.74 -6.56 2.75
C ALA A 156 -13.13 -5.19 2.17
N ALA A 157 -12.22 -4.49 1.49
CA ALA A 157 -12.53 -3.26 0.75
C ALA A 157 -13.60 -3.51 -0.33
N SER A 158 -13.48 -4.61 -1.07
CA SER A 158 -14.43 -5.01 -2.11
C SER A 158 -15.82 -5.36 -1.54
N LEU A 159 -15.88 -5.97 -0.36
CA LEU A 159 -17.13 -6.23 0.34
C LEU A 159 -17.77 -4.94 0.87
N LEU A 160 -16.95 -4.04 1.41
CA LEU A 160 -17.41 -2.76 1.95
C LEU A 160 -17.96 -1.86 0.84
N ALA A 161 -17.28 -1.79 -0.31
CA ALA A 161 -17.75 -1.06 -1.49
C ALA A 161 -19.14 -1.55 -1.93
N GLN A 162 -19.31 -2.87 -2.04
CA GLN A 162 -20.61 -3.46 -2.39
C GLN A 162 -21.70 -3.17 -1.34
N ALA A 163 -21.36 -3.26 -0.05
CA ALA A 163 -22.31 -2.99 1.02
C ALA A 163 -22.79 -1.53 1.02
N LEU A 164 -21.97 -0.60 0.54
CA LEU A 164 -22.28 0.82 0.42
C LEU A 164 -22.92 1.20 -0.93
N GLY A 165 -23.22 0.22 -1.79
CA GLY A 165 -23.98 0.42 -3.01
C GLY A 165 -23.15 0.68 -4.27
N GLU A 166 -21.81 0.55 -4.22
CA GLU A 166 -20.98 0.53 -5.43
C GLU A 166 -21.19 -0.80 -6.16
N SER A 167 -22.22 -0.84 -7.02
CA SER A 167 -22.55 -2.02 -7.82
C SER A 167 -21.89 -1.95 -9.18
N LEU A 168 -21.09 -2.96 -9.54
CA LEU A 168 -20.74 -3.21 -10.94
C LEU A 168 -22.02 -3.63 -11.69
N PRO A 169 -22.42 -2.93 -12.77
CA PRO A 169 -23.57 -3.33 -13.57
C PRO A 169 -23.30 -4.69 -14.25
N GLY A 170 -24.22 -5.66 -14.08
CA GLY A 170 -24.30 -6.85 -14.94
C GLY A 170 -23.73 -8.18 -14.43
N ILE A 171 -23.44 -8.37 -13.13
CA ILE A 171 -22.91 -9.65 -12.62
C ILE A 171 -23.79 -10.25 -11.52
N THR A 172 -24.11 -11.54 -11.64
CA THR A 172 -24.80 -12.33 -10.61
C THR A 172 -23.99 -12.32 -9.30
N PRO A 173 -24.59 -12.02 -8.13
CA PRO A 173 -23.87 -11.75 -6.87
C PRO A 173 -22.85 -12.80 -6.42
N GLY A 174 -23.05 -14.08 -6.78
CA GLY A 174 -22.17 -15.19 -6.39
C GLY A 174 -20.88 -15.31 -7.21
N LEU A 175 -20.90 -15.03 -8.52
CA LEU A 175 -19.73 -15.17 -9.41
C LEU A 175 -18.77 -13.97 -9.29
N GLY A 176 -19.31 -12.77 -9.06
CA GLY A 176 -18.50 -11.57 -8.86
C GLY A 176 -17.64 -11.63 -7.60
N GLN A 177 -18.09 -12.34 -6.56
CA GLN A 177 -17.31 -12.54 -5.33
C GLN A 177 -16.07 -13.42 -5.57
N VAL A 178 -16.23 -14.53 -6.28
CA VAL A 178 -15.10 -15.41 -6.64
C VAL A 178 -14.10 -14.67 -7.53
N ALA A 179 -14.59 -13.89 -8.51
CA ALA A 179 -13.71 -13.09 -9.38
C ALA A 179 -12.88 -12.07 -8.58
N ARG A 180 -13.52 -11.29 -7.68
CA ARG A 180 -12.82 -10.32 -6.83
C ARG A 180 -11.87 -10.98 -5.85
N TRP A 181 -12.23 -12.14 -5.32
CA TRP A 181 -11.33 -12.95 -4.50
C TRP A 181 -10.09 -13.37 -5.30
N LEU A 182 -10.26 -13.94 -6.49
CA LEU A 182 -9.13 -14.35 -7.34
C LEU A 182 -8.27 -13.15 -7.78
N MET A 183 -8.87 -12.00 -8.05
CA MET A 183 -8.12 -10.76 -8.35
C MET A 183 -7.27 -10.30 -7.16
N ALA A 184 -7.81 -10.35 -5.93
CA ALA A 184 -7.08 -10.00 -4.71
C ALA A 184 -5.83 -10.88 -4.49
N TRP A 185 -5.87 -12.14 -4.92
CA TRP A 185 -4.73 -13.04 -4.86
C TRP A 185 -3.57 -12.59 -5.77
N GLY A 186 -3.88 -12.13 -6.99
CA GLY A 186 -2.84 -11.63 -7.90
C GLY A 186 -2.04 -10.49 -7.29
N ASP A 187 -2.73 -9.52 -6.71
CA ASP A 187 -2.09 -8.39 -6.02
C ASP A 187 -1.31 -8.84 -4.78
N ALA A 188 -1.85 -9.77 -4.00
CA ALA A 188 -1.19 -10.28 -2.80
C ALA A 188 0.09 -11.06 -3.09
N ILE A 189 0.11 -11.88 -4.15
CA ILE A 189 1.33 -12.59 -4.56
C ILE A 189 2.40 -11.57 -4.92
N VAL A 190 2.08 -10.59 -5.77
CA VAL A 190 3.02 -9.54 -6.17
C VAL A 190 3.50 -8.75 -4.95
N THR A 191 2.59 -8.29 -4.09
CA THR A 191 2.92 -7.53 -2.89
C THR A 191 3.81 -8.33 -1.93
N GLY A 192 3.49 -9.60 -1.70
CA GLY A 192 4.29 -10.48 -0.84
C GLY A 192 5.69 -10.76 -1.41
N MET A 193 5.79 -11.03 -2.72
CA MET A 193 7.08 -11.24 -3.39
C MET A 193 7.94 -9.98 -3.38
N THR A 194 7.37 -8.84 -3.75
CA THR A 194 8.09 -7.56 -3.72
C THR A 194 8.52 -7.19 -2.31
N ALA A 195 7.68 -7.41 -1.31
CA ALA A 195 8.05 -7.24 0.09
C ALA A 195 9.24 -8.14 0.49
N ALA A 196 9.23 -9.42 0.09
CA ALA A 196 10.34 -10.34 0.36
C ALA A 196 11.65 -9.87 -0.29
N ILE A 197 11.61 -9.49 -1.57
CA ILE A 197 12.76 -8.97 -2.31
C ILE A 197 13.32 -7.74 -1.62
N PHE A 198 12.49 -6.77 -1.26
CA PHE A 198 12.96 -5.55 -0.62
C PHE A 198 13.47 -5.79 0.80
N VAL A 199 12.84 -6.66 1.59
CA VAL A 199 13.40 -7.06 2.90
C VAL A 199 14.81 -7.65 2.74
N ALA A 200 15.06 -8.46 1.71
CA ALA A 200 16.35 -9.10 1.49
C ALA A 200 17.43 -8.15 0.93
N TYR A 201 17.08 -7.29 -0.04
CA TYR A 201 18.07 -6.51 -0.80
C TYR A 201 18.10 -5.02 -0.47
N ARG A 202 16.95 -4.41 -0.14
CA ARG A 202 16.80 -2.95 0.08
C ARG A 202 15.75 -2.66 1.17
N PRO A 203 15.94 -3.10 2.43
CA PRO A 203 14.93 -2.97 3.49
C PRO A 203 14.52 -1.52 3.75
N GLN A 204 15.41 -0.56 3.46
CA GLN A 204 15.17 0.87 3.56
C GLN A 204 14.10 1.42 2.58
N TRP A 205 13.70 0.66 1.56
CA TRP A 205 12.60 1.03 0.65
C TRP A 205 11.21 0.73 1.24
N LEU A 206 11.15 -0.02 2.34
CA LEU A 206 9.92 -0.36 3.03
C LEU A 206 9.78 0.50 4.29
N ALA A 207 9.00 1.58 4.22
CA ALA A 207 8.75 2.47 5.36
C ALA A 207 8.15 1.74 6.58
N THR A 208 7.47 0.62 6.37
CA THR A 208 6.86 -0.14 7.47
C THR A 208 7.74 -1.28 8.03
N TRP A 209 8.94 -1.43 7.49
CA TRP A 209 9.98 -2.36 7.94
C TRP A 209 10.97 -1.67 8.90
N SER A 210 11.54 -2.45 9.82
CA SER A 210 12.61 -1.98 10.71
C SER A 210 13.48 -3.15 11.15
N ASP A 211 14.77 -3.14 10.76
CA ASP A 211 15.71 -4.21 11.09
C ASP A 211 15.77 -4.47 12.59
N ARG A 212 15.79 -3.42 13.42
CA ARG A 212 15.86 -3.54 14.89
C ARG A 212 14.64 -4.22 15.52
N LEU A 213 13.47 -4.10 14.89
CA LEU A 213 12.23 -4.71 15.39
C LEU A 213 12.09 -6.16 14.95
N TYR A 214 12.58 -6.49 13.75
CA TYR A 214 12.34 -7.79 13.10
C TYR A 214 13.55 -8.75 13.13
N LEU A 215 14.76 -8.23 13.37
CA LEU A 215 15.98 -9.00 13.62
C LEU A 215 16.34 -8.84 15.10
N ALA A 216 16.05 -9.86 15.92
CA ALA A 216 16.47 -9.85 17.31
C ALA A 216 18.01 -9.82 17.38
N PRO A 217 18.63 -8.95 18.20
CA PRO A 217 20.06 -9.02 18.44
C PRO A 217 20.43 -10.39 19.02
N PRO A 218 21.56 -10.99 18.61
CA PRO A 218 22.05 -12.19 19.27
C PRO A 218 22.28 -11.90 20.76
N PRO A 219 22.02 -12.88 21.66
CA PRO A 219 22.29 -12.71 23.08
C PRO A 219 23.77 -12.35 23.29
N PRO A 220 24.09 -11.48 24.27
CA PRO A 220 25.47 -11.13 24.56
C PRO A 220 26.27 -12.39 24.92
N ASP A 221 27.47 -12.50 24.35
CA ASP A 221 28.38 -13.60 24.60
C ASP A 221 28.79 -13.63 26.09
N PRO A 222 28.54 -14.73 26.82
CA PRO A 222 28.93 -14.84 28.23
C PRO A 222 30.44 -14.62 28.49
N GLY A 223 31.29 -14.64 27.45
CA GLY A 223 32.74 -14.45 27.56
C GLY A 223 33.25 -13.01 27.70
N GLN A 224 32.41 -11.97 27.60
CA GLN A 224 32.84 -10.56 27.73
C GLN A 224 32.58 -9.95 29.12
N THR A 225 32.90 -10.67 30.19
CA THR A 225 33.15 -10.02 31.49
C THR A 225 34.59 -9.52 31.49
N LYS A 226 34.72 -8.20 31.41
CA LYS A 226 35.98 -7.46 31.33
C LYS A 226 36.93 -7.89 32.45
N SER A 227 38.19 -8.13 32.07
CA SER A 227 39.34 -8.22 32.97
C SER A 227 39.64 -6.88 33.64
#